data_AF-A0A352XNL3-F1
#
_entry.id   AF-A0A352XNL3-F1
#
_cell.length_a   1.000
_cell.length_b   1.000
_cell.length_c   1.000
_cell.angle_alpha   90.00
_cell.angle_beta   90.00
_cell.angle_gamma   90.00
#
_symmetry.space_group_name_H-M   'P 1'
#
loop_
_entity.id
_entity.type
_entity.pdbx_description
1 polymer ?
#
loop_
_entity_poly.entity_id
_entity_poly.type
_entity_poly.pdbx_seq_one_letter_code
_entity_poly.pdbx_strand_id
1 'polypeptide(L)' 'MKLLLTSALLVLPFLSINSCVTQEKERKAVPPQSNASNMPWNRPMPGEGSAQFGGMLERR' A
#
# COMPACT_ATOMS: atom_id res chain seq x y z
N MET A 1 -6.58 -13.44 -47.04
CA MET A 1 -7.45 -13.75 -45.87
C MET A 1 -6.71 -14.44 -44.72
N LYS A 2 -5.82 -15.43 -44.98
CA LYS A 2 -5.05 -16.12 -43.92
C LYS A 2 -4.17 -15.19 -43.07
N LEU A 3 -3.49 -14.23 -43.71
CA LEU A 3 -2.64 -13.22 -43.03
C LEU A 3 -3.41 -12.28 -42.10
N LEU A 4 -4.65 -11.94 -42.45
CA LEU A 4 -5.51 -11.10 -41.60
C LEU A 4 -5.99 -11.88 -40.38
N LEU A 5 -6.29 -13.16 -40.56
CA LEU A 5 -6.73 -14.04 -39.48
C LEU A 5 -5.61 -14.30 -38.46
N THR A 6 -4.38 -14.49 -38.91
CA THR A 6 -3.20 -14.67 -38.05
C THR A 6 -2.85 -13.38 -37.30
N SER A 7 -3.02 -12.22 -37.94
CA SER A 7 -2.80 -10.92 -37.30
C SER A 7 -3.83 -10.66 -36.20
N ALA A 8 -5.11 -10.97 -36.43
CA ALA A 8 -6.15 -10.85 -35.42
C ALA A 8 -5.91 -11.76 -34.21
N LEU A 9 -5.47 -13.00 -34.45
CA LEU A 9 -5.22 -13.98 -33.38
C LEU A 9 -4.06 -13.56 -32.45
N LEU A 10 -3.09 -12.79 -32.96
CA LEU A 10 -1.94 -12.32 -32.17
C LEU A 10 -2.28 -11.21 -31.16
N VAL A 11 -3.40 -10.50 -31.36
CA VAL A 11 -3.79 -9.36 -30.51
C VAL A 11 -4.64 -9.80 -29.31
N LEU A 12 -5.33 -10.93 -29.38
CA LEU A 12 -6.17 -11.48 -28.29
C LEU A 12 -5.50 -11.56 -26.90
N PRO A 13 -4.24 -12.04 -26.75
CA PRO A 13 -3.63 -12.17 -25.42
C PRO A 13 -3.31 -10.84 -24.74
N PHE A 14 -3.34 -9.71 -25.45
CA PHE A 14 -3.10 -8.39 -24.86
C PHE A 14 -4.37 -7.79 -24.22
N LEU A 15 -5.55 -8.30 -24.54
CA LEU A 15 -6.80 -7.82 -23.93
C LEU A 15 -6.99 -8.32 -22.47
N SER A 16 -6.35 -9.43 -22.09
CA SER A 16 -6.50 -10.04 -20.76
C SER A 16 -5.63 -9.40 -19.66
N ILE A 17 -4.79 -8.41 -19.98
CA ILE A 17 -3.86 -7.79 -19.03
C ILE A 17 -4.53 -6.72 -18.15
N ASN A 18 -5.77 -6.31 -18.45
CA ASN A 18 -6.45 -5.21 -17.74
C ASN A 18 -7.06 -5.57 -16.37
N SER A 19 -6.89 -6.80 -15.87
CA SER A 19 -7.59 -7.25 -14.64
C SER A 19 -6.81 -7.10 -13.33
N CYS A 20 -5.62 -6.48 -13.34
CA CYS A 20 -4.78 -6.32 -12.15
C CYS A 20 -4.59 -4.87 -11.68
N VAL A 21 -5.55 -3.98 -11.98
CA VAL A 21 -5.63 -2.68 -11.29
C VAL A 21 -6.58 -2.85 -10.10
N THR A 22 -6.01 -3.24 -8.97
CA THR A 22 -6.59 -2.94 -7.67
C THR A 22 -6.42 -1.44 -7.46
N GLN A 23 -7.46 -0.65 -7.73
CA GLN A 23 -7.59 0.68 -7.12
C GLN A 23 -7.84 0.47 -5.64
N GLU A 24 -6.82 0.04 -4.90
CA GLU A 24 -6.88 0.09 -3.45
C GLU A 24 -6.85 1.58 -3.09
N LYS A 25 -8.03 2.13 -2.79
CA LYS A 25 -8.14 3.48 -2.24
C LYS A 25 -7.27 3.50 -1.00
N GLU A 26 -6.31 4.41 -0.95
CA GLU A 26 -5.45 4.62 0.21
C GLU A 26 -6.33 4.72 1.46
N ARG A 27 -6.33 3.66 2.27
CA ARG A 27 -7.21 3.59 3.43
C ARG A 27 -6.56 4.41 4.52
N LYS A 28 -7.16 5.57 4.81
CA LYS A 28 -6.76 6.37 5.96
C LYS A 28 -6.87 5.52 7.22
N ALA A 29 -5.82 5.53 8.04
CA ALA A 29 -5.85 4.91 9.36
C ALA A 29 -7.01 5.51 10.17
N VAL A 30 -7.84 4.64 10.75
CA VAL A 30 -9.03 5.02 11.52
C VAL A 30 -8.66 4.94 13.00
N PRO A 31 -8.99 5.96 13.81
CA PRO A 31 -8.75 5.90 15.24
C PRO A 31 -9.50 4.72 15.89
N PRO A 32 -9.00 4.18 17.01
CA PRO A 32 -9.74 3.20 17.78
C PRO A 32 -11.05 3.80 18.31
N GLN A 33 -12.12 2.99 18.39
CA GLN A 33 -13.46 3.38 18.87
C GLN A 33 -13.53 3.57 20.40
N SER A 34 -12.39 3.76 21.07
CA SER A 34 -12.28 3.80 22.52
C SER A 34 -12.09 5.22 23.01
N ASN A 35 -12.88 5.61 24.01
CA ASN A 35 -12.72 6.86 24.76
C ASN A 35 -11.95 6.67 26.07
N ALA A 36 -11.22 5.56 26.22
CA ALA A 36 -10.52 5.24 27.46
C ALA A 36 -9.38 6.22 27.81
N SER A 37 -8.89 6.97 26.83
CA SER A 37 -7.80 7.93 27.02
C SER A 37 -7.94 9.12 26.08
N ASN A 38 -7.53 10.30 26.56
CA ASN A 38 -7.41 11.52 25.74
C ASN A 38 -6.11 11.56 24.93
N MET A 39 -5.33 10.48 24.92
CA MET A 39 -4.06 10.41 24.21
C MET A 39 -4.27 10.43 22.69
N PRO A 40 -3.49 11.22 21.93
CA PRO A 40 -3.54 11.17 20.47
C PRO A 40 -3.08 9.80 19.96
N TRP A 41 -3.97 9.09 19.26
CA TRP A 41 -3.71 7.74 18.74
C TRP A 41 -2.56 7.66 17.72
N ASN A 42 -2.24 8.77 17.04
CA ASN A 42 -1.23 8.81 15.97
C ASN A 42 0.04 9.57 16.38
N ARG A 43 0.30 9.71 17.69
CA ARG A 43 1.54 10.34 18.18
C ARG A 43 2.15 9.47 19.27
N PRO A 44 3.43 9.08 19.14
CA PRO A 44 4.11 8.37 20.20
C PRO A 44 4.22 9.26 21.44
N MET A 45 4.16 8.64 22.61
CA MET A 45 4.47 9.34 23.87
C MET A 45 5.97 9.66 23.94
N PRO A 46 6.39 10.66 24.75
CA PRO A 46 7.80 10.83 25.08
C PRO A 46 8.39 9.52 25.63
N GLY A 47 9.39 8.96 24.93
CA GLY A 47 10.00 7.66 25.26
C GLY A 47 9.46 6.47 24.45
N GLU A 48 8.40 6.66 23.66
CA GLU A 48 7.93 5.70 22.66
C GLU A 48 8.40 6.08 21.25
N GLY A 49 8.45 5.12 20.32
CA GLY A 49 8.77 5.36 18.90
C GLY A 49 10.25 5.22 18.55
N SER A 50 11.15 5.48 19.48
CA SER A 50 12.49 4.91 19.49
C SER A 50 12.44 3.62 20.31
N ALA A 51 12.49 2.46 19.67
CA ALA A 51 12.80 1.21 20.39
C ALA A 51 14.08 1.39 21.23
N GLN A 52 14.44 0.42 22.06
CA GLN A 52 15.65 0.43 22.91
C GLN A 52 16.96 0.83 22.18
N PHE A 53 16.95 0.84 20.84
CA PHE A 53 18.06 1.19 19.95
C PHE A 53 17.85 2.45 19.08
N GLY A 54 16.86 3.31 19.34
CA GLY A 54 16.57 4.46 18.46
C GLY A 54 17.72 5.47 18.28
N GLY A 55 18.68 5.52 19.20
CA GLY A 55 19.92 6.32 19.08
C GLY A 55 21.17 5.50 18.70
N MET A 56 21.03 4.20 18.41
CA MET A 56 22.16 3.32 18.12
C MET A 56 22.79 3.60 16.74
N LEU A 57 22.03 4.20 15.82
CA LEU A 57 22.48 4.55 14.47
C LEU A 57 23.06 5.97 14.35
N GLU A 58 23.05 6.76 15.42
CA GLU A 58 23.45 8.17 15.40
C GLU A 58 24.95 8.40 15.63
N ARG A 59 25.73 7.32 15.69
CA ARG A 59 27.20 7.36 15.60
C ARG A 59 27.64 7.11 14.16
N ARG A 60 27.54 8.12 13.30
CA ARG A 60 28.36 8.21 12.09
C ARG A 60 28.88 9.63 11.92
#